data_AF-A0A3R9RSP3-F1
#
_entry.id   AF-A0A3R9RSP3-F1
#
_cell.length_a   1.000
_cell.length_b   1.000
_cell.length_c   1.000
_cell.angle_alpha   90.00
_cell.angle_beta   90.00
_cell.angle_gamma   90.00
#
_symmetry.space_group_name_H-M   'P 1'
#
loop_
_entity.id
_entity.type
_entity.pdbx_description
1 polymer ?
#
loop_
_entity_poly.entity_id
_entity_poly.type
_entity_poly.pdbx_seq_one_letter_code
_entity_poly.pdbx_strand_id
1 'polypeptide(L)'
;ARILADVADIESSFHDAERGPRGQLRIDVPVSIGRLILIPRLRDFHARYPDIDLVIGLNDRPVDLVGEAVDCAIRVGELKDSSLIARRIGTFQCATAASPIYLEKYGEPTSIEDLQKNHKAIHFFSSRTGRNFDWDFVVDDLIKSVSVRGRVSVNDGDAYIDLA
;
A
#
# COMPACT_ATOMS: atom_id res chain seq x y z
N ALA A 1 -32.59 26.36 -22.90
CA ALA A 1 -32.70 25.16 -22.02
C ALA A 1 -31.37 24.79 -21.37
N ARG A 2 -30.22 24.83 -22.08
CA ARG A 2 -28.89 24.46 -21.53
C ARG A 2 -28.40 25.37 -20.38
N ILE A 3 -28.60 26.68 -20.51
CA ILE A 3 -28.20 27.68 -19.49
C ILE A 3 -28.94 27.50 -18.15
N LEU A 4 -30.18 27.00 -18.16
CA LEU A 4 -30.95 26.75 -16.93
C LEU A 4 -30.50 25.48 -16.21
N ALA A 5 -30.05 24.46 -16.96
CA ALA A 5 -29.46 23.25 -16.39
C ALA A 5 -28.09 23.54 -15.78
N ASP A 6 -27.26 24.33 -16.48
CA ASP A 6 -25.94 24.74 -15.98
C ASP A 6 -26.06 25.59 -14.69
N VAL A 7 -27.09 26.45 -14.58
CA VAL A 7 -27.34 27.23 -13.35
C VAL A 7 -27.84 26.35 -12.21
N ALA A 8 -28.72 25.37 -12.47
CA ALA A 8 -29.19 24.43 -11.45
C ALA A 8 -28.06 23.51 -10.94
N ASP A 9 -27.17 23.06 -11.83
CA ASP A 9 -25.98 22.28 -11.45
C ASP A 9 -25.03 23.11 -10.57
N ILE A 10 -24.84 24.39 -10.90
CA ILE A 10 -24.02 25.32 -10.10
C ILE A 10 -24.68 25.57 -8.73
N GLU A 11 -25.99 25.85 -8.66
CA GLU A 11 -26.69 26.09 -7.39
C GLU A 11 -26.73 24.83 -6.51
N SER A 12 -26.90 23.64 -7.10
CA SER A 12 -26.81 22.37 -6.37
C SER A 12 -25.42 22.13 -5.78
N SER A 13 -24.35 22.52 -6.51
CA SER A 13 -22.97 22.36 -6.05
C SER A 13 -22.64 23.23 -4.83
N PHE A 14 -23.30 24.39 -4.67
CA PHE A 14 -23.17 25.23 -3.48
C PHE A 14 -23.97 24.70 -2.28
N HIS A 15 -25.16 24.15 -2.50
CA HIS A 15 -25.94 23.51 -1.43
C HIS A 15 -25.31 22.19 -0.92
N ASP A 16 -24.55 21.50 -1.76
CA ASP A 16 -23.81 20.30 -1.35
C ASP A 16 -22.58 20.60 -0.51
N ALA A 17 -21.96 21.77 -0.68
CA ALA A 17 -20.84 22.20 0.16
C ALA A 17 -21.24 22.43 1.63
N GLU A 18 -22.49 22.85 1.89
CA GLU A 18 -23.01 23.07 3.25
C GLU A 18 -23.38 21.76 3.97
N ARG A 19 -23.67 20.68 3.23
CA ARG A 19 -24.13 19.40 3.77
C ARG A 19 -23.01 18.41 4.10
N GLY A 20 -21.77 18.76 3.75
CA GLY A 20 -20.61 17.89 3.97
C GLY A 20 -20.58 16.65 3.06
N PRO A 21 -19.49 15.87 3.11
CA PRO A 21 -19.33 14.70 2.25
C PRO A 21 -20.32 13.58 2.64
N ARG A 22 -20.94 12.94 1.64
CA ARG A 22 -21.95 11.89 1.84
C ARG A 22 -21.94 10.85 0.71
N GLY A 23 -22.52 9.69 0.98
CA GLY A 23 -22.67 8.58 0.02
C GLY A 23 -21.67 7.46 0.24
N GLN A 24 -21.68 6.47 -0.65
CA GLN A 24 -20.75 5.34 -0.59
C GLN A 24 -19.38 5.73 -1.13
N LEU A 25 -18.33 5.43 -0.36
CA LEU A 25 -16.94 5.56 -0.76
C LEU A 25 -16.29 4.17 -0.75
N ARG A 26 -15.94 3.67 -1.94
CA ARG A 26 -15.24 2.39 -2.11
C ARG A 26 -13.73 2.64 -2.22
N ILE A 27 -12.98 2.10 -1.27
CA ILE A 27 -11.52 2.22 -1.25
C ILE A 27 -10.83 0.86 -1.31
N ASP A 28 -9.61 0.83 -1.81
CA ASP A 28 -8.75 -0.35 -1.76
C ASP A 28 -7.38 -0.05 -1.16
N VAL A 29 -6.92 -0.88 -0.23
CA VAL A 29 -5.72 -0.63 0.57
C VAL A 29 -4.94 -1.92 0.86
N PRO A 30 -3.61 -1.84 1.06
CA PRO A 30 -2.81 -2.93 1.62
C PRO A 30 -3.42 -3.49 2.91
N VAL A 31 -3.33 -4.80 3.10
CA VAL A 31 -3.96 -5.51 4.22
C VAL A 31 -3.49 -4.91 5.55
N SER A 32 -2.19 -4.71 5.70
CA SER A 32 -1.57 -4.13 6.90
C SER A 32 -2.02 -2.69 7.17
N ILE A 33 -2.14 -1.84 6.14
CA ILE A 33 -2.64 -0.46 6.29
C ILE A 33 -4.11 -0.46 6.72
N GLY A 34 -4.94 -1.30 6.10
CA GLY A 34 -6.33 -1.44 6.47
C GLY A 34 -6.49 -1.88 7.92
N ARG A 35 -5.83 -2.97 8.32
CA ARG A 35 -5.94 -3.59 9.65
C ARG A 35 -5.32 -2.77 10.76
N LEU A 36 -4.13 -2.22 10.54
CA LEU A 36 -3.34 -1.57 11.59
C LEU A 36 -3.61 -0.06 11.70
N ILE A 37 -4.06 0.59 10.62
CA ILE A 37 -4.19 2.05 10.58
C ILE A 37 -5.66 2.48 10.43
N LEU A 38 -6.35 2.00 9.40
CA LEU A 38 -7.68 2.51 9.05
C LEU A 38 -8.78 1.96 9.95
N ILE A 39 -8.91 0.64 10.05
CA ILE A 39 -9.98 -0.04 10.81
C ILE A 39 -10.05 0.48 12.26
N PRO A 40 -8.93 0.62 13.01
CA PRO A 40 -8.95 1.15 14.36
C PRO A 40 -9.45 2.61 14.47
N ARG A 41 -9.43 3.38 13.37
CA ARG A 41 -9.81 4.80 13.32
C ARG A 41 -11.18 5.04 12.67
N LEU A 42 -11.89 3.99 12.25
CA LEU A 42 -13.18 4.15 11.58
C LEU A 42 -14.24 4.81 12.47
N ARG A 43 -14.17 4.59 13.78
CA ARG A 43 -15.07 5.25 14.73
C ARG A 43 -14.94 6.77 14.65
N ASP A 44 -13.72 7.27 14.72
CA ASP A 44 -13.44 8.72 14.68
C ASP A 44 -13.68 9.30 13.27
N PHE A 45 -13.57 8.47 12.24
CA PHE A 45 -13.93 8.86 10.88
C PHE A 45 -15.44 9.05 10.75
N HIS A 46 -16.26 8.07 11.12
CA HIS A 46 -17.73 8.18 11.05
C HIS A 46 -18.29 9.22 12.03
N ALA A 47 -17.64 9.46 13.17
CA ALA A 47 -18.02 10.57 14.05
C ALA A 47 -17.86 11.94 13.37
N ARG A 48 -16.91 12.09 12.43
CA ARG A 48 -16.69 13.31 11.65
C ARG A 48 -17.48 13.35 10.34
N TYR A 49 -17.73 12.18 9.75
CA TYR A 49 -18.41 12.02 8.47
C TYR A 49 -19.51 10.96 8.60
N PRO A 50 -20.64 11.29 9.26
CA PRO A 50 -21.68 10.31 9.58
C PRO A 50 -22.46 9.82 8.36
N ASP A 51 -22.45 10.58 7.27
CA ASP A 51 -23.22 10.29 6.04
C ASP A 51 -22.39 9.56 4.96
N ILE A 52 -21.18 9.10 5.30
CA ILE A 52 -20.34 8.29 4.41
C ILE A 52 -20.47 6.82 4.77
N ASP A 53 -20.85 6.01 3.78
CA ASP A 53 -20.75 4.55 3.85
C ASP A 53 -19.40 4.10 3.27
N LEU A 54 -18.59 3.37 4.05
CA LEU A 54 -17.31 2.86 3.58
C LEU A 54 -17.39 1.41 3.09
N VAL A 55 -16.86 1.17 1.89
CA VAL A 55 -16.58 -0.17 1.38
C VAL A 55 -15.07 -0.31 1.23
N ILE A 56 -14.45 -1.21 1.99
CA ILE A 56 -12.99 -1.31 2.07
C ILE A 56 -12.53 -2.66 1.52
N GLY A 57 -11.83 -2.63 0.38
CA GLY A 57 -11.06 -3.75 -0.15
C GLY A 57 -9.70 -3.83 0.52
N LEU A 58 -9.32 -5.03 1.00
CA LEU A 58 -8.01 -5.30 1.59
C LEU A 58 -7.25 -6.26 0.69
N ASN A 59 -6.22 -5.76 -0.01
CA ASN A 59 -5.31 -6.59 -0.79
C ASN A 59 -3.99 -5.87 -1.09
N ASP A 60 -2.95 -6.67 -1.32
CA ASP A 60 -1.60 -6.21 -1.68
C ASP A 60 -1.32 -6.28 -3.19
N ARG A 61 -2.33 -6.63 -3.99
CA ARG A 61 -2.23 -6.59 -5.46
C ARG A 61 -2.58 -5.19 -5.97
N PRO A 62 -2.08 -4.79 -7.15
CA PRO A 62 -2.65 -3.67 -7.86
C PRO A 62 -4.13 -3.93 -8.20
N VAL A 63 -4.96 -2.91 -8.02
CA VAL A 63 -6.40 -2.93 -8.33
C VAL A 63 -6.64 -2.12 -9.60
N ASP A 64 -7.54 -2.57 -10.46
CA ASP A 64 -8.06 -1.74 -11.54
C ASP A 64 -9.15 -0.85 -10.97
N LEU A 65 -8.84 0.42 -10.69
CA LEU A 65 -9.79 1.36 -10.08
C LEU A 65 -11.07 1.50 -10.92
N VAL A 66 -10.95 1.48 -12.25
CA VAL A 66 -12.10 1.65 -13.16
C VAL A 66 -12.88 0.35 -13.25
N GLY A 67 -12.19 -0.75 -13.55
CA GLY A 67 -12.83 -2.07 -13.71
C GLY A 67 -13.47 -2.60 -12.43
N GLU A 68 -12.92 -2.27 -11.26
CA GLU A 68 -13.39 -2.74 -9.95
C GLU A 68 -14.25 -1.71 -9.20
N ALA A 69 -14.61 -0.60 -9.87
CA ALA A 69 -15.44 0.49 -9.36
C ALA A 69 -14.94 1.07 -8.02
N VAL A 70 -13.63 1.22 -7.87
CA VAL A 70 -12.97 1.76 -6.67
C VAL A 70 -12.71 3.25 -6.85
N ASP A 71 -13.18 4.06 -5.90
CA ASP A 71 -13.04 5.52 -5.93
C ASP A 71 -11.62 5.98 -5.59
N CYS A 72 -10.93 5.26 -4.69
CA CYS A 72 -9.59 5.60 -4.24
C CYS A 72 -8.79 4.37 -3.81
N ALA A 73 -7.50 4.32 -4.13
CA ALA A 73 -6.60 3.33 -3.56
C ALA A 73 -5.47 3.99 -2.76
N ILE A 74 -5.14 3.40 -1.61
CA ILE A 74 -3.88 3.67 -0.91
C ILE A 74 -2.88 2.63 -1.37
N ARG A 75 -1.70 3.03 -1.83
CA ARG A 75 -0.66 2.11 -2.29
C ARG A 75 0.71 2.54 -1.82
N VAL A 76 1.59 1.55 -1.74
CA VAL A 76 3.01 1.71 -1.49
C VAL A 76 3.75 1.80 -2.82
N GLY A 77 4.67 2.76 -2.91
CA GLY A 77 5.51 2.98 -4.09
C GLY A 77 4.97 4.09 -4.99
N GLU A 78 5.67 4.29 -6.10
CA GLU A 78 5.36 5.38 -7.03
C GLU A 78 4.27 4.98 -8.01
N LEU A 79 3.39 5.93 -8.31
CA LEU A 79 2.44 5.78 -9.41
C LEU A 79 3.21 5.85 -10.72
N LYS A 80 3.38 4.69 -11.37
CA LYS A 80 3.97 4.63 -12.71
C LYS A 80 2.91 5.00 -13.76
N ASP A 81 3.30 5.83 -14.73
CA ASP A 81 2.54 6.30 -15.91
C ASP A 81 1.08 5.84 -15.94
N SER A 82 0.20 6.70 -15.45
CA SER A 82 -1.22 6.47 -15.37
C SER A 82 -1.96 7.80 -15.53
N SER A 83 -3.20 7.76 -16.02
CA SER A 83 -4.12 8.91 -15.96
C SER A 83 -4.61 9.22 -14.54
N LEU A 84 -4.23 8.40 -13.56
CA LEU A 84 -4.57 8.57 -12.16
C LEU A 84 -3.78 9.72 -11.52
N ILE A 85 -4.40 10.38 -10.55
CA ILE A 85 -3.74 11.40 -9.72
C ILE A 85 -3.28 10.73 -8.43
N ALA A 86 -1.99 10.79 -8.14
CA ALA A 86 -1.42 10.32 -6.88
C ALA A 86 -1.16 11.49 -5.91
N ARG A 87 -1.47 11.26 -4.64
CA ARG A 87 -1.09 12.15 -3.54
C ARG A 87 -0.27 11.36 -2.52
N ARG A 88 0.93 11.84 -2.21
CA ARG A 88 1.74 11.26 -1.12
C ARG A 88 1.07 11.55 0.22
N ILE A 89 0.70 10.51 0.96
CA ILE A 89 0.06 10.61 2.28
C ILE A 89 0.99 10.26 3.44
N GLY A 90 2.19 9.74 3.16
CA GLY A 90 3.17 9.38 4.17
C GLY A 90 4.36 8.65 3.58
N THR A 91 5.27 8.25 4.46
CA THR A 91 6.41 7.37 4.20
C THR A 91 6.47 6.32 5.29
N PHE A 92 7.10 5.19 5.01
CA PHE A 92 7.42 4.17 6.00
C PHE A 92 8.87 3.75 5.80
N GLN A 93 9.50 3.28 6.87
CA GLN A 93 10.86 2.75 6.80
C GLN A 93 10.78 1.23 6.65
N CYS A 94 11.54 0.69 5.70
CA CYS A 94 11.76 -0.75 5.61
C CYS A 94 12.86 -1.16 6.58
N ALA A 95 12.68 -2.30 7.25
CA ALA A 95 13.71 -2.93 8.05
C ALA A 95 13.96 -4.34 7.52
N THR A 96 15.23 -4.77 7.56
CA THR A 96 15.61 -6.17 7.32
C THR A 96 15.61 -6.89 8.66
N ALA A 97 14.87 -7.99 8.74
CA ALA A 97 14.73 -8.78 9.95
C ALA A 97 14.82 -10.28 9.62
N ALA A 98 15.09 -11.07 10.66
CA ALA A 98 15.08 -12.52 10.62
C ALA A 98 14.66 -13.06 11.99
N SER A 99 14.04 -14.24 12.05
CA SER A 99 13.73 -14.89 13.32
C SER A 99 14.99 -15.22 14.13
N PRO A 100 14.89 -15.21 15.48
CA PRO A 100 15.99 -15.65 16.34
C PRO A 100 16.49 -17.06 15.99
N ILE A 101 15.58 -18.00 15.71
CA ILE A 101 15.91 -19.39 15.35
C ILE A 101 16.73 -19.44 14.05
N TYR A 102 16.42 -18.58 13.07
CA TYR A 102 17.19 -18.50 11.85
C TYR A 102 18.60 -17.96 12.12
N LEU A 103 18.73 -16.90 12.92
CA LEU A 103 20.02 -16.30 13.27
C LEU A 103 20.91 -17.23 14.12
N GLU A 104 20.32 -18.02 15.03
CA GLU A 104 21.05 -19.06 15.77
C GLU A 104 21.69 -20.11 14.85
N LYS A 105 21.01 -20.45 13.76
CA LYS A 105 21.44 -21.48 12.81
C LYS A 105 22.41 -20.96 11.75
N TYR A 106 22.21 -19.74 11.27
CA TYR A 106 22.93 -19.17 10.11
C TYR A 106 23.86 -18.01 10.47
N GLY A 107 23.87 -17.57 11.73
CA GLY A 107 24.59 -16.39 12.19
C GLY A 107 23.87 -15.07 11.85
N GLU A 108 24.37 -13.98 12.43
CA GLU A 108 23.95 -12.62 12.07
C GLU A 108 24.79 -12.08 10.90
N PRO A 109 24.18 -11.53 9.83
CA PRO A 109 24.93 -10.93 8.74
C PRO A 109 25.68 -9.69 9.21
N THR A 110 26.98 -9.62 8.94
CA THR A 110 27.82 -8.46 9.30
C THR A 110 28.05 -7.50 8.14
N SER A 111 27.65 -7.90 6.93
CA SER A 111 27.79 -7.13 5.69
C SER A 111 26.69 -7.50 4.69
N ILE A 112 26.50 -6.63 3.69
CA ILE A 112 25.58 -6.90 2.58
C ILE A 112 26.04 -8.14 1.77
N GLU A 113 27.35 -8.32 1.63
CA GLU A 113 27.94 -9.46 0.92
C GLU A 113 27.65 -10.80 1.63
N ASP A 114 27.53 -10.79 2.97
CA ASP A 114 27.13 -11.97 3.75
C ASP A 114 25.73 -12.43 3.37
N LEU A 115 24.80 -11.50 3.10
CA LEU A 115 23.45 -11.83 2.67
C LEU A 115 23.46 -12.72 1.43
N GLN A 116 24.30 -12.39 0.45
CA GLN A 116 24.39 -13.13 -0.81
C GLN A 116 25.03 -14.50 -0.67
N LYS A 117 26.06 -14.60 0.20
CA LYS A 117 26.87 -15.81 0.36
C LYS A 117 26.22 -16.83 1.29
N ASN A 118 25.73 -16.36 2.44
CA ASN A 118 25.46 -17.21 3.60
C ASN A 118 23.98 -17.23 4.00
N HIS A 119 23.15 -16.28 3.53
CA HIS A 119 21.76 -16.18 3.93
C HIS A 119 20.76 -16.55 2.82
N LYS A 120 19.50 -16.67 3.24
CA LYS A 120 18.34 -16.91 2.41
C LYS A 120 17.31 -15.81 2.63
N ALA A 121 16.82 -15.24 1.54
CA ALA A 121 15.74 -14.27 1.58
C ALA A 121 14.39 -14.97 1.44
N ILE A 122 13.39 -14.41 2.11
CA ILE A 122 12.00 -14.49 1.71
C ILE A 122 11.82 -13.37 0.69
N HIS A 123 11.21 -13.67 -0.45
CA HIS A 123 11.02 -12.67 -1.49
C HIS A 123 9.61 -12.10 -1.42
N PHE A 124 9.49 -10.80 -1.70
CA PHE A 124 8.20 -10.20 -2.02
C PHE A 124 8.12 -10.01 -3.54
N PHE A 125 7.08 -10.51 -4.19
CA PHE A 125 6.91 -10.37 -5.64
C PHE A 125 5.78 -9.43 -6.02
N SER A 126 5.96 -8.74 -7.15
CA SER A 126 4.91 -7.89 -7.71
C SER A 126 3.85 -8.76 -8.39
N SER A 127 2.60 -8.71 -7.92
CA SER A 127 1.47 -9.40 -8.57
C SER A 127 1.22 -8.93 -10.02
N ARG A 128 1.77 -7.77 -10.43
CA ARG A 128 1.64 -7.25 -11.80
C ARG A 128 2.69 -7.83 -12.76
N THR A 129 3.94 -7.91 -12.34
CA THR A 129 5.05 -8.32 -13.22
C THR A 129 5.51 -9.76 -12.98
N GLY A 130 5.09 -10.36 -11.87
CA GLY A 130 5.57 -11.67 -11.41
C GLY A 130 7.03 -11.68 -10.93
N ARG A 131 7.70 -10.51 -10.90
CA ARG A 131 9.11 -10.41 -10.49
C ARG A 131 9.22 -10.11 -9.00
N ASN A 132 10.21 -10.71 -8.36
CA ASN A 132 10.62 -10.35 -7.01
C ASN A 132 11.11 -8.89 -7.00
N PHE A 133 10.84 -8.17 -5.91
CA PHE A 133 11.51 -6.92 -5.61
C PHE A 133 12.95 -7.21 -5.18
N ASP A 134 13.88 -6.40 -5.68
CA ASP A 134 15.27 -6.45 -5.23
C ASP A 134 15.37 -5.94 -3.79
N TRP A 135 16.35 -6.45 -3.03
CA TRP A 135 16.65 -5.91 -1.71
C TRP A 135 17.58 -4.71 -1.88
N ASP A 136 17.04 -3.52 -1.65
CA ASP A 136 17.76 -2.26 -1.76
C ASP A 136 18.26 -1.80 -0.40
N PHE A 137 19.57 -1.54 -0.30
CA PHE A 137 20.22 -1.00 0.88
C PHE A 137 20.88 0.33 0.55
N VAL A 138 20.91 1.25 1.52
CA VAL A 138 21.66 2.51 1.39
C VAL A 138 23.06 2.30 1.96
N VAL A 139 24.09 2.47 1.14
CA VAL A 139 25.50 2.39 1.51
C VAL A 139 26.19 3.64 0.98
N ASP A 140 26.80 4.43 1.86
CA ASP A 140 27.46 5.70 1.49
C ASP A 140 26.55 6.63 0.65
N ASP A 141 25.29 6.79 1.09
CA ASP A 141 24.23 7.56 0.40
C ASP A 141 23.84 7.05 -1.00
N LEU A 142 24.32 5.87 -1.41
CA LEU A 142 23.99 5.22 -2.67
C LEU A 142 23.10 4.00 -2.44
N ILE A 143 22.10 3.84 -3.30
CA ILE A 143 21.26 2.64 -3.32
C ILE A 143 22.06 1.50 -3.96
N LYS A 144 22.25 0.42 -3.20
CA LYS A 144 22.85 -0.83 -3.63
C LYS A 144 21.80 -1.93 -3.59
N SER A 145 21.41 -2.39 -4.78
CA SER A 145 20.51 -3.54 -4.95
C SER A 145 21.27 -4.85 -4.78
N VAL A 146 20.70 -5.78 -4.01
CA VAL A 146 21.35 -7.02 -3.59
C VAL A 146 20.48 -8.20 -3.95
N SER A 147 21.01 -9.11 -4.76
CA SER A 147 20.34 -10.37 -5.06
C SER A 147 20.70 -11.42 -4.01
N VAL A 148 19.70 -11.79 -3.19
CA VAL A 148 19.82 -12.83 -2.16
C VAL A 148 19.04 -14.07 -2.61
N ARG A 149 19.67 -15.25 -2.51
CA ARG A 149 19.00 -16.51 -2.89
C ARG A 149 17.83 -16.77 -1.95
N GLY A 150 16.66 -17.11 -2.48
CA GLY A 150 15.48 -17.48 -1.69
C GLY A 150 14.76 -18.67 -2.31
N ARG A 151 13.89 -19.32 -1.54
CA ARG A 151 13.07 -20.45 -2.02
C ARG A 151 11.57 -20.15 -2.01
N VAL A 152 11.16 -19.08 -1.35
CA VAL A 152 9.75 -18.70 -1.19
C VAL A 152 9.62 -17.24 -1.61
N SER A 153 8.58 -16.96 -2.39
CA SER A 153 8.14 -15.62 -2.73
C SER A 153 6.67 -15.45 -2.32
N VAL A 154 6.34 -14.35 -1.68
CA VAL A 154 4.96 -13.96 -1.30
C VAL A 154 4.63 -12.59 -1.84
N ASN A 155 3.37 -12.21 -1.86
CA ASN A 155 2.91 -10.89 -2.29
C ASN A 155 1.97 -10.26 -1.27
N ASP A 156 2.02 -10.75 -0.03
CA ASP A 156 1.19 -10.32 1.09
C ASP A 156 2.11 -9.93 2.24
N GLY A 157 1.85 -8.77 2.85
CA GLY A 157 2.72 -8.19 3.87
C GLY A 157 2.76 -9.00 5.16
N ASP A 158 1.63 -9.58 5.56
CA ASP A 158 1.53 -10.37 6.80
C ASP A 158 2.24 -11.73 6.59
N ALA A 159 2.02 -12.39 5.44
CA ALA A 159 2.73 -13.61 5.07
C ALA A 159 4.25 -13.42 4.96
N TYR A 160 4.70 -12.23 4.55
CA TYR A 160 6.13 -11.90 4.49
C TYR A 160 6.77 -11.86 5.89
N ILE A 161 6.02 -11.38 6.89
CA ILE A 161 6.44 -11.34 8.28
C ILE A 161 6.36 -12.73 8.93
N ASP A 162 5.27 -13.46 8.70
CA ASP A 162 5.04 -14.79 9.30
C ASP A 162 6.07 -15.84 8.88
N LEU A 163 6.74 -15.64 7.74
CA LEU A 163 7.78 -16.53 7.23
C LEU A 163 9.18 -16.24 7.79
N ALA A 164 9.40 -15.07 8.41
CA ALA A 164 10.71 -14.60 8.88
C ALA A 164 11.16 -15.27 10.18
#